data_AF-A0A290XIS8-F1
#
_entry.id   AF-A0A290XIS8-F1
#
_cell.length_a   1.000
_cell.length_b   1.000
_cell.length_c   1.000
_cell.angle_alpha   90.00
_cell.angle_beta   90.00
_cell.angle_gamma   90.00
#
_symmetry.space_group_name_H-M   'P 1'
#
loop_
_entity.id
_entity.type
_entity.pdbx_description
1 polymer ?
#
loop_
_entity_poly.entity_id
_entity_poly.type
_entity_poly.pdbx_seq_one_letter_code
_entity_poly.pdbx_strand_id
1 'polypeptide(L)' 'MDTAWQRFIKLAIEEEIITADQRFGLHDLRRKGGTDTPGTFAEKQQALGLSEQMMKTYDKSGPEVAPPD' A
#
# COMPACT_ATOMS: atom_id res chain seq x y z
N MET A 1 21.85 -3.78 -12.01
CA MET A 1 20.79 -2.76 -12.10
C MET A 1 20.91 -1.89 -10.86
N ASP A 2 21.60 -0.75 -10.92
CA ASP A 2 21.69 0.22 -9.82
C ASP A 2 20.74 1.38 -10.14
N THR A 3 19.51 1.32 -9.61
CA THR A 3 18.51 2.37 -9.86
C THR A 3 18.51 3.39 -8.72
N ALA A 4 18.06 4.61 -9.00
CA ALA A 4 17.91 5.64 -7.97
C ALA A 4 17.07 5.15 -6.77
N TRP A 5 16.02 4.36 -7.02
CA TRP A 5 15.20 3.72 -5.98
C TRP A 5 16.01 2.76 -5.11
N GLN A 6 16.84 1.91 -5.71
CA GLN A 6 17.63 0.97 -4.93
C GLN A 6 18.66 1.66 -4.04
N ARG A 7 19.29 2.74 -4.53
CA ARG A 7 20.20 3.56 -3.71
C ARG A 7 19.47 4.25 -2.56
N PHE A 8 18.30 4.83 -2.83
CA PHE A 8 17.46 5.46 -1.80
C PHE A 8 17.07 4.47 -0.69
N ILE A 9 16.59 3.28 -1.06
CA ILE A 9 16.19 2.26 -0.08
C ILE A 9 17.38 1.72 0.71
N LYS A 10 18.55 1.53 0.10
CA LYS A 10 19.77 1.13 0.81
C LYS A 10 20.17 2.18 1.85
N LEU A 11 20.21 3.45 1.45
CA LEU A 11 20.51 4.55 2.36
C LEU A 11 19.51 4.61 3.53
N ALA A 12 18.21 4.44 3.26
CA ALA A 12 17.20 4.43 4.32
C ALA A 12 17.36 3.27 5.32
N ILE A 13 17.93 2.14 4.89
CA ILE A 13 18.27 1.01 5.78
C ILE A 13 19.57 1.32 6.56
N GLU A 14 20.59 1.85 5.88
CA GLU A 14 21.88 2.22 6.49
C GLU A 14 21.72 3.30 7.57
N GLU A 15 20.82 4.27 7.35
CA GLU A 15 20.47 5.33 8.30
C GLU A 15 19.39 4.89 9.31
N GLU A 16 19.07 3.59 9.37
CA GLU A 16 18.13 2.98 10.33
C GLU A 16 16.70 3.57 10.32
N ILE A 17 16.31 4.25 9.24
CA ILE A 17 14.94 4.78 9.05
C ILE A 17 13.92 3.66 8.84
N ILE A 18 14.35 2.58 8.18
CA ILE A 18 13.58 1.33 8.00
C ILE A 18 14.46 0.12 8.26
N THR A 19 13.85 -0.98 8.70
CA THR A 19 14.53 -2.29 8.80
C THR A 19 14.66 -2.95 7.42
N ALA A 20 15.56 -3.95 7.31
CA ALA A 20 15.71 -4.73 6.09
C ALA A 20 14.41 -5.45 5.68
N ASP A 21 13.58 -5.87 6.65
CA ASP A 21 12.28 -6.51 6.41
C ASP A 21 11.21 -5.51 5.94
N GLN A 22 11.41 -4.22 6.22
CA GLN A 22 10.59 -3.12 5.71
C GLN A 22 11.11 -2.60 4.36
N ARG A 23 11.90 -3.40 3.64
CA ARG A 23 12.32 -3.08 2.28
C ARG A 23 11.14 -3.21 1.31
N PHE A 24 10.83 -2.12 0.61
CA PHE A 24 9.77 -2.10 -0.38
C PHE A 24 10.31 -2.04 -1.82
N GLY A 25 9.69 -2.80 -2.73
CA GLY A 25 9.73 -2.46 -4.15
C GLY A 25 9.01 -1.14 -4.40
N LEU A 26 9.29 -0.50 -5.55
CA LEU A 26 8.70 0.80 -5.89
C LEU A 26 7.16 0.80 -5.79
N HIS A 27 6.52 -0.26 -6.29
CA HIS A 27 5.07 -0.40 -6.24
C HIS A 27 4.54 -0.85 -4.87
N ASP A 28 5.36 -1.52 -4.07
CA ASP A 28 4.96 -2.03 -2.76
C ASP A 28 4.78 -0.88 -1.76
N LEU A 29 5.65 0.13 -1.82
CA LEU A 29 5.53 1.29 -0.94
C LEU A 29 4.21 2.04 -1.21
N ARG A 30 3.89 2.30 -2.49
CA ARG A 30 2.60 2.91 -2.87
C ARG A 30 1.41 2.08 -2.39
N ARG A 31 1.47 0.75 -2.54
CA ARG A 31 0.39 -0.16 -2.15
C ARG A 31 0.14 -0.16 -0.65
N LYS A 32 1.23 -0.17 0.15
CA LYS A 32 1.16 -0.06 1.61
C LYS A 32 0.52 1.27 2.01
N GLY A 33 0.96 2.38 1.40
CA GLY A 33 0.36 3.69 1.63
C GLY A 33 -1.14 3.72 1.40
N GLY A 34 -1.64 3.21 0.26
CA GLY A 34 -3.07 3.15 -0.01
C GLY A 34 -3.88 2.23 0.92
N THR A 35 -3.25 1.15 1.39
CA THR A 35 -3.89 0.18 2.29
C THR A 35 -4.02 0.74 3.71
N ASP A 36 -2.94 1.33 4.22
CA ASP A 36 -2.84 1.71 5.63
C ASP A 36 -3.44 3.10 5.91
N THR A 37 -3.54 3.97 4.89
CA THR A 37 -4.15 5.29 5.05
C THR A 37 -5.67 5.16 5.21
N PRO A 38 -6.28 5.68 6.30
CA PRO A 38 -7.72 5.76 6.43
C PRO A 38 -8.33 6.67 5.36
N GLY A 39 -9.57 6.40 4.95
CA GLY A 39 -10.27 7.23 3.97
C GLY A 39 -11.40 6.48 3.29
N THR A 40 -12.27 7.22 2.62
CA THR A 40 -13.34 6.69 1.79
C THR A 40 -12.78 6.03 0.52
N PHE A 41 -13.60 5.22 -0.13
CA PHE A 41 -13.24 4.59 -1.41
C PHE A 41 -12.79 5.63 -2.45
N ALA A 42 -13.53 6.73 -2.58
CA ALA A 42 -13.25 7.78 -3.55
C ALA A 42 -11.91 8.50 -3.29
N GLU A 43 -11.62 8.83 -2.03
CA GLU A 43 -10.35 9.46 -1.64
C GLU A 43 -9.16 8.55 -1.94
N LYS A 44 -9.27 7.27 -1.59
CA LYS A 44 -8.21 6.28 -1.86
C LYS A 44 -8.03 6.05 -3.37
N GLN A 45 -9.14 6.01 -4.12
CA GLN A 45 -9.10 5.87 -5.57
C GLN A 45 -8.37 7.04 -6.23
N GLN A 46 -8.70 8.27 -5.83
CA GLN A 46 -8.05 9.48 -6.32
C GLN A 46 -6.55 9.49 -5.96
N ALA A 47 -6.21 9.19 -4.69
CA ALA A 47 -4.82 9.18 -4.22
C ALA A 47 -3.96 8.12 -4.92
N LEU A 48 -4.55 6.96 -5.23
CA LEU A 48 -3.84 5.89 -5.92
C LEU A 48 -3.88 6.06 -7.45
N GLY A 49 -4.87 6.76 -8.02
CA GLY A 49 -5.07 6.83 -9.47
C GLY A 49 -5.44 5.47 -10.07
N LEU A 50 -6.26 4.68 -9.36
CA LEU A 50 -6.70 3.36 -9.79
C LEU A 50 -8.13 3.41 -10.36
N SER A 51 -8.46 2.45 -11.23
CA SER A 51 -9.86 2.23 -11.61
C SER A 51 -10.65 1.63 -10.44
N GLU A 52 -11.97 1.80 -10.46
CA GLU A 52 -12.85 1.23 -9.41
C GLU A 52 -12.67 -0.29 -9.29
N GLN A 53 -12.47 -0.98 -10.42
CA GLN A 53 -12.30 -2.42 -10.44
C GLN A 53 -10.98 -2.87 -9.80
N MET A 54 -9.90 -2.07 -9.94
CA MET A 54 -8.64 -2.33 -9.25
C MET A 54 -8.69 -1.97 -7.77
N MET A 55 -9.56 -1.04 -7.37
CA MET A 55 -9.77 -0.69 -5.97
C MET A 55 -10.37 -1.83 -5.14
N LYS A 56 -11.13 -2.75 -5.75
CA LYS A 56 -11.68 -3.93 -5.07
C LYS A 56 -10.61 -4.80 -4.40
N THR A 57 -9.38 -4.84 -4.92
CA THR A 57 -8.26 -5.58 -4.31
C THR A 57 -7.82 -5.00 -2.96
N TYR A 58 -8.18 -3.75 -2.66
CA TYR A 58 -7.85 -3.06 -1.41
C TYR A 58 -9.00 -3.07 -0.41
N ASP A 59 -10.20 -3.50 -0.82
CA ASP A 59 -11.34 -3.62 0.07
C ASP A 59 -11.16 -4.86 0.95
N LYS A 60 -10.99 -4.62 2.26
CA LYS A 60 -10.82 -5.67 3.28
C LYS A 60 -12.09 -5.85 4.12
N SER A 61 -13.21 -5.26 3.71
CA SER A 61 -14.49 -5.49 4.38
C SER A 61 -14.83 -6.99 4.34
N GLY A 62 -15.20 -7.53 5.50
CA GLY A 62 -15.72 -8.90 5.58
C GLY A 62 -17.12 -8.96 4.99
N PRO A 63 -17.59 -10.13 4.50
CA PRO A 63 -18.97 -10.30 4.09
C PRO A 63 -19.89 -10.04 5.28
N GLU A 64 -20.82 -9.09 5.14
CA GLU A 64 -21.92 -8.95 6.10
C GLU A 64 -22.88 -10.13 5.91
N VAL A 65 -23.06 -10.93 6.96
CA VAL A 65 -24.01 -12.04 7.01
C VAL A 65 -25.07 -11.74 8.06
N ALA A 66 -26.34 -11.98 7.72
CA ALA A 66 -27.40 -11.91 8.70
C ALA A 66 -27.24 -13.03 9.75
N PRO A 67 -27.55 -12.78 11.04
CA PRO A 67 -27.60 -13.84 12.03
C PRO A 67 -28.66 -14.89 11.64
N PRO A 68 -28.44 -16.18 11.96
CA PRO A 68 -29.46 -17.21 11.74
C PRO A 68 -30.69 -16.97 12.62
N ASP A 69 -31.87 -17.28 12.09
CA ASP A 69 -33.18 -17.21 12.77
C ASP A 69 -33.26 -18.12 14.02
#